data_AF-A0A7S0GPX1-F1
#
_entry.id   AF-A0A7S0GPX1-F1
#
_cell.length_a   1.000
_cell.length_b   1.000
_cell.length_c   1.000
_cell.angle_alpha   90.00
_cell.angle_beta   90.00
_cell.angle_gamma   90.00
#
_symmetry.space_group_name_H-M   'P 1'
#
loop_
_entity.id
_entity.type
_entity.pdbx_description
1 polymer ?
#
loop_
_entity_poly.entity_id
_entity_poly.type
_entity_poly.pdbx_seq_one_letter_code
_entity_poly.pdbx_strand_id
1 'polypeptide(L)'
;LAQKMLITKCNIAGKFCICATQMLESMCENPLPTRAEMTDVANAVFDGADATMLSGETANGAFPAKAVETMAAINANAELGIDYWQQYAFLHRGNAGTHTITTLEASLANVALSSVEFSADKDGDGVISADETVPIVVLTEDGVAADLITKYRPPSAVFVATNSQHVVNHTNVRFGQIPVLLGEGEGNIAGAVKAASEVAKKHGIPFEEGNKVLVVSCKNDGFVHIAAVAHTVTVSGGAYTPAPTEPMPTTYVDPGVLNTVVSKRGTRISLEDILTPAECFRKTKTVCTMGPKCWDEETMAELIDAGMGVARFNFSHGDHEAQQAVLDRYREACKKEGAAMKEELGLDYTPHWACLLDTKGPEIRTAMLRDGQPIELEKNQPITIEAVGDAYTEFQGYKTDEETRIGLSYAKLCQSVKPGNKLLFADGSVVIKVIEILDDRHLKGVVMNDKKLGERKNCNLPGVKVDIPVLTAKDINDVQNFCCKNEMDFIAASFVQTGEDVQLIRKVLDEAGGQNVQIISKIENEEGMRNFDDILKYTDGVMVARGDLGMEIPSEKVALAQKMLITKANVAGRFAICATQMLESMCDNPLPTRAEMLDVANAVF
;
A
#
# COMPACT_ATOMS: atom_id res chain seq x y z
N LEU A 1 0.59 -4.04 7.04
CA LEU A 1 0.49 -5.42 6.47
C LEU A 1 1.43 -5.63 5.29
N ALA A 2 1.42 -4.78 4.27
CA ALA A 2 2.28 -4.82 3.09
C ALA A 2 3.78 -4.79 3.41
N GLN A 3 4.24 -3.98 4.38
CA GLN A 3 5.60 -3.99 4.93
C GLN A 3 6.16 -5.41 5.13
N LYS A 4 5.37 -6.25 5.80
CA LYS A 4 5.70 -7.65 6.16
C LYS A 4 5.90 -8.52 4.93
N MET A 5 4.99 -8.37 3.95
CA MET A 5 5.06 -9.04 2.66
C MET A 5 6.26 -8.57 1.83
N LEU A 6 6.57 -7.27 1.83
CA LEU A 6 7.67 -6.69 1.07
C LEU A 6 9.02 -7.15 1.63
N ILE A 7 9.26 -6.98 2.94
CA ILE A 7 10.47 -7.44 3.62
C ILE A 7 10.63 -8.96 3.43
N THR A 8 9.57 -9.75 3.64
CA THR A 8 9.57 -11.21 3.35
C THR A 8 10.04 -11.53 1.93
N LYS A 9 9.51 -10.83 0.92
CA LYS A 9 9.89 -11.04 -0.50
C LYS A 9 11.34 -10.64 -0.76
N CYS A 10 11.81 -9.53 -0.22
CA CYS A 10 13.19 -9.08 -0.33
C CYS A 10 14.16 -10.09 0.29
N ASN A 11 13.87 -10.59 1.49
CA ASN A 11 14.69 -11.57 2.19
C ASN A 11 14.77 -12.89 1.42
N ILE A 12 13.63 -13.43 0.92
CA ILE A 12 13.62 -14.62 0.05
C ILE A 12 14.39 -14.37 -1.26
N ALA A 13 14.36 -13.15 -1.80
CA ALA A 13 15.09 -12.78 -3.01
C ALA A 13 16.58 -12.42 -2.79
N GLY A 14 17.07 -12.41 -1.54
CA GLY A 14 18.42 -11.93 -1.22
C GLY A 14 18.66 -10.46 -1.59
N LYS A 15 17.62 -9.62 -1.51
CA LYS A 15 17.68 -8.18 -1.77
C LYS A 15 17.57 -7.43 -0.46
N PHE A 16 18.41 -6.43 -0.28
CA PHE A 16 18.38 -5.63 0.93
C PHE A 16 17.07 -4.84 1.01
N CYS A 17 16.45 -4.82 2.18
CA CYS A 17 15.20 -4.11 2.43
C CYS A 17 15.36 -3.10 3.54
N ILE A 18 15.29 -1.81 3.21
CA ILE A 18 15.27 -0.73 4.20
C ILE A 18 13.82 -0.40 4.53
N CYS A 19 13.43 -0.49 5.79
CA CYS A 19 12.15 0.07 6.24
C CYS A 19 12.38 1.51 6.67
N ALA A 20 11.74 2.44 5.98
CA ALA A 20 12.09 3.86 6.00
C ALA A 20 10.83 4.72 6.08
N THR A 21 11.02 5.97 6.51
CA THR A 21 9.99 7.01 6.70
C THR A 21 8.94 6.63 7.74
N GLN A 22 8.68 7.55 8.67
CA GLN A 22 7.76 7.33 9.79
C GLN A 22 8.19 6.15 10.67
N MET A 23 9.42 6.19 11.21
CA MET A 23 10.02 5.05 11.90
C MET A 23 10.25 5.31 13.39
N LEU A 24 10.80 6.47 13.78
CA LEU A 24 10.54 7.01 15.12
C LEU A 24 9.51 8.13 15.02
N GLU A 25 8.66 8.07 13.98
CA GLU A 25 8.36 9.21 13.09
C GLU A 25 8.52 10.49 13.82
N SER A 26 7.65 10.65 14.81
CA SER A 26 7.32 11.94 15.27
C SER A 26 8.39 12.56 16.19
N MET A 27 9.57 11.95 16.41
CA MET A 27 10.69 12.38 17.29
C MET A 27 11.34 13.74 16.96
N CYS A 28 10.71 14.57 16.14
CA CYS A 28 11.19 15.91 15.80
C CYS A 28 10.90 16.94 16.88
N GLU A 29 9.64 17.21 17.25
CA GLU A 29 9.37 18.38 18.11
C GLU A 29 9.52 18.13 19.62
N ASN A 30 9.73 16.90 20.07
CA ASN A 30 9.81 16.51 21.49
C ASN A 30 10.82 15.33 21.62
N PRO A 31 11.19 14.85 22.82
CA PRO A 31 12.26 13.84 22.95
C PRO A 31 11.84 12.35 22.84
N LEU A 32 10.55 12.01 22.61
CA LEU A 32 10.01 10.62 22.41
C LEU A 32 8.63 10.63 21.64
N PRO A 33 8.42 10.12 20.40
CA PRO A 33 7.24 9.34 19.87
C PRO A 33 6.10 9.94 18.83
N THR A 34 4.70 10.02 18.67
CA THR A 34 3.16 9.88 19.13
C THR A 34 2.31 8.61 19.64
N ARG A 35 1.96 7.53 18.89
CA ARG A 35 1.81 6.06 19.27
C ARG A 35 1.28 5.12 18.14
N ALA A 36 2.06 4.09 17.73
CA ALA A 36 1.93 3.39 16.42
C ALA A 36 3.25 2.93 15.67
N GLU A 37 4.27 3.79 15.46
CA GLU A 37 5.31 3.60 14.40
C GLU A 37 6.74 3.08 14.78
N MET A 38 7.09 2.81 16.04
CA MET A 38 8.33 2.08 16.44
C MET A 38 8.09 0.71 17.04
N THR A 39 6.84 0.45 17.42
CA THR A 39 6.17 -0.80 17.05
C THR A 39 6.41 -1.08 15.57
N ASP A 40 6.41 -0.08 14.67
CA ASP A 40 6.78 -0.26 13.26
C ASP A 40 8.32 -0.37 12.97
N VAL A 41 9.24 0.22 13.74
CA VAL A 41 10.69 -0.11 13.74
C VAL A 41 10.93 -1.54 14.19
N ALA A 42 10.45 -1.89 15.38
CA ALA A 42 10.55 -3.24 15.89
C ALA A 42 9.80 -4.22 14.98
N ASN A 43 8.72 -3.81 14.29
CA ASN A 43 8.11 -4.59 13.21
C ASN A 43 9.09 -4.83 12.07
N ALA A 44 9.74 -3.79 11.56
CA ALA A 44 10.68 -3.91 10.46
C ALA A 44 11.81 -4.89 10.79
N VAL A 45 12.35 -4.83 12.01
CA VAL A 45 13.38 -5.76 12.50
C VAL A 45 12.80 -7.16 12.75
N PHE A 46 11.60 -7.28 13.34
CA PHE A 46 10.86 -8.56 13.51
C PHE A 46 10.49 -9.22 12.17
N ASP A 47 10.26 -8.43 11.12
CA ASP A 47 10.03 -8.84 9.73
C ASP A 47 11.36 -9.17 9.01
N GLY A 48 12.49 -8.68 9.54
CA GLY A 48 13.84 -8.93 9.07
C GLY A 48 14.34 -7.96 7.99
N ALA A 49 14.10 -6.66 8.13
CA ALA A 49 14.72 -5.61 7.31
C ALA A 49 16.25 -5.59 7.48
N ASP A 50 16.99 -5.12 6.48
CA ASP A 50 18.46 -4.96 6.54
C ASP A 50 18.88 -3.66 7.23
N ALA A 51 18.00 -2.66 7.22
CA ALA A 51 18.17 -1.42 7.95
C ALA A 51 16.80 -0.79 8.23
N THR A 52 16.74 0.04 9.26
CA THR A 52 15.65 0.98 9.49
C THR A 52 16.17 2.41 9.32
N MET A 53 15.35 3.31 8.79
CA MET A 53 15.80 4.63 8.36
C MET A 53 14.95 5.75 8.97
N LEU A 54 15.62 6.53 9.81
CA LEU A 54 15.19 7.88 10.21
C LEU A 54 15.19 8.79 8.99
N SER A 55 14.21 9.68 8.96
CA SER A 55 14.00 10.70 7.94
C SER A 55 14.01 12.07 8.63
N GLY A 56 12.85 12.58 9.02
CA GLY A 56 12.69 13.87 9.71
C GLY A 56 13.47 13.93 11.03
N GLU A 57 13.41 12.82 11.77
CA GLU A 57 13.92 12.67 13.14
C GLU A 57 15.40 13.06 13.26
N THR A 58 16.14 12.88 12.15
CA THR A 58 17.55 13.26 11.99
C THR A 58 17.80 14.46 11.09
N ALA A 59 16.82 14.84 10.25
CA ALA A 59 16.98 15.88 9.24
C ALA A 59 16.71 17.28 9.80
N ASN A 60 15.53 17.51 10.38
CA ASN A 60 15.13 18.82 10.92
C ASN A 60 14.61 18.74 12.36
N GLY A 61 14.41 17.53 12.90
CA GLY A 61 14.00 17.32 14.28
C GLY A 61 14.92 17.96 15.32
N ALA A 62 14.32 18.43 16.42
CA ALA A 62 15.00 19.14 17.51
C ALA A 62 15.91 18.25 18.37
N PHE A 63 15.86 16.92 18.19
CA PHE A 63 16.61 15.94 18.98
C PHE A 63 17.37 14.91 18.12
N PRO A 64 18.14 15.31 17.07
CA PRO A 64 18.50 14.40 15.98
C PRO A 64 19.54 13.35 16.39
N ALA A 65 20.50 13.72 17.25
CA ALA A 65 21.42 12.75 17.84
C ALA A 65 20.70 11.75 18.78
N LYS A 66 19.62 12.20 19.46
CA LYS A 66 18.80 11.32 20.31
C LYS A 66 17.96 10.37 19.46
N ALA A 67 17.45 10.80 18.32
CA ALA A 67 16.76 9.93 17.37
C ALA A 67 17.68 8.82 16.84
N VAL A 68 18.94 9.13 16.46
CA VAL A 68 19.92 8.08 16.07
C VAL A 68 20.19 7.11 17.22
N GLU A 69 20.44 7.64 18.43
CA GLU A 69 20.69 6.83 19.62
C GLU A 69 19.52 5.88 19.92
N THR A 70 18.29 6.40 19.89
CA THR A 70 17.05 5.63 20.08
C THR A 70 16.86 4.60 18.96
N MET A 71 17.00 4.95 17.68
CA MET A 71 16.84 4.00 16.57
C MET A 71 17.84 2.84 16.65
N ALA A 72 19.11 3.15 16.95
CA ALA A 72 20.14 2.15 17.15
C ALA A 72 19.82 1.25 18.36
N ALA A 73 19.36 1.85 19.48
CA ALA A 73 18.95 1.09 20.66
C ALA A 73 17.75 0.18 20.37
N ILE A 74 16.75 0.63 19.62
CA ILE A 74 15.56 -0.16 19.26
C ILE A 74 15.93 -1.28 18.31
N ASN A 75 16.74 -1.02 17.29
CA ASN A 75 17.20 -2.07 16.37
C ASN A 75 17.92 -3.18 17.15
N ALA A 76 18.90 -2.82 17.99
CA ALA A 76 19.65 -3.76 18.81
C ALA A 76 18.71 -4.54 19.76
N ASN A 77 17.84 -3.87 20.51
CA ASN A 77 16.88 -4.54 21.41
C ASN A 77 15.86 -5.42 20.65
N ALA A 78 15.52 -5.06 19.40
CA ALA A 78 14.61 -5.84 18.57
C ALA A 78 15.28 -7.08 17.96
N GLU A 79 16.60 -7.05 17.73
CA GLU A 79 17.41 -8.19 17.29
C GLU A 79 17.57 -9.25 18.39
N LEU A 80 17.66 -8.85 19.67
CA LEU A 80 17.75 -9.78 20.81
C LEU A 80 16.59 -10.80 20.86
N GLY A 81 15.38 -10.37 20.51
CA GLY A 81 14.20 -11.23 20.51
C GLY A 81 14.02 -12.12 19.28
N ILE A 82 14.94 -12.13 18.31
CA ILE A 82 14.80 -12.95 17.09
C ILE A 82 15.04 -14.42 17.40
N ASP A 83 14.04 -15.27 17.11
CA ASP A 83 14.27 -16.72 16.98
C ASP A 83 14.97 -16.96 15.64
N TYR A 84 16.30 -16.89 15.66
CA TYR A 84 17.16 -17.01 14.49
C TYR A 84 17.03 -18.38 13.81
N TRP A 85 16.70 -19.43 14.57
CA TRP A 85 16.44 -20.76 14.02
C TRP A 85 15.15 -20.80 13.19
N GLN A 86 14.06 -20.22 13.71
CA GLN A 86 12.82 -20.08 12.94
C GLN A 86 12.97 -19.12 11.76
N GLN A 87 13.72 -18.02 11.90
CA GLN A 87 13.96 -17.09 10.80
C GLN A 87 14.78 -17.73 9.68
N TYR A 88 15.87 -18.44 10.00
CA TYR A 88 16.64 -19.25 9.05
C TYR A 88 15.74 -20.29 8.37
N ALA A 89 15.01 -21.10 9.15
CA ALA A 89 14.17 -22.17 8.62
C ALA A 89 13.01 -21.66 7.75
N PHE A 90 12.47 -20.48 8.04
CA PHE A 90 11.48 -19.81 7.20
C PHE A 90 12.06 -19.39 5.85
N LEU A 91 13.22 -18.73 5.84
CA LEU A 91 13.86 -18.23 4.62
C LEU A 91 14.37 -19.37 3.73
N HIS A 92 14.99 -20.40 4.33
CA HIS A 92 15.42 -21.60 3.63
C HIS A 92 14.25 -22.36 2.97
N ARG A 93 13.09 -22.45 3.66
CA ARG A 93 11.86 -23.02 3.07
C ARG A 93 11.22 -22.09 2.04
N GLY A 94 11.33 -20.77 2.20
CA GLY A 94 10.78 -19.76 1.27
C GLY A 94 11.44 -19.74 -0.12
N ASN A 95 12.68 -20.20 -0.22
CA ASN A 95 13.32 -20.47 -1.52
C ASN A 95 12.65 -21.61 -2.30
N ALA A 96 12.07 -22.60 -1.62
CA ALA A 96 11.56 -23.82 -2.26
C ALA A 96 10.33 -23.53 -3.13
N GLY A 97 10.54 -23.47 -4.45
CA GLY A 97 9.50 -23.16 -5.45
C GLY A 97 9.46 -21.71 -5.92
N THR A 98 10.34 -20.82 -5.44
CA THR A 98 10.46 -19.44 -5.95
C THR A 98 11.58 -19.28 -6.98
N HIS A 99 12.70 -20.00 -6.82
CA HIS A 99 13.82 -20.02 -7.77
C HIS A 99 14.69 -21.28 -7.57
N THR A 100 15.59 -21.55 -8.53
CA THR A 100 16.60 -22.62 -8.39
C THR A 100 17.74 -22.13 -7.51
N ILE A 101 17.91 -22.74 -6.34
CA ILE A 101 19.04 -22.46 -5.42
C ILE A 101 20.35 -22.88 -6.09
N THR A 102 21.35 -22.01 -6.08
CA THR A 102 22.68 -22.31 -6.64
C THR A 102 23.55 -23.12 -5.67
N THR A 103 24.59 -23.80 -6.16
CA THR A 103 25.57 -24.49 -5.29
C THR A 103 26.26 -23.52 -4.33
N LEU A 104 26.62 -22.32 -4.80
CA LEU A 104 27.19 -21.25 -4.00
C LEU A 104 26.24 -20.82 -2.87
N GLU A 105 24.98 -20.55 -3.19
CA GLU A 105 23.96 -20.18 -2.20
C GLU A 105 23.71 -21.31 -1.19
N ALA A 106 23.64 -22.56 -1.63
CA ALA A 106 23.46 -23.70 -0.73
C ALA A 106 24.64 -23.88 0.24
N SER A 107 25.88 -23.65 -0.22
CA SER A 107 27.05 -23.65 0.65
C SER A 107 27.03 -22.50 1.67
N LEU A 108 26.61 -21.30 1.27
CA LEU A 108 26.61 -20.12 2.12
C LEU A 108 25.41 -20.10 3.11
N ALA A 109 24.26 -20.67 2.73
CA ALA A 109 23.17 -20.96 3.65
C ALA A 109 23.62 -21.86 4.81
N ASN A 110 24.42 -22.89 4.52
CA ASN A 110 24.98 -23.77 5.56
C ASN A 110 26.01 -23.06 6.47
N VAL A 111 26.68 -22.01 6.00
CA VAL A 111 27.54 -21.15 6.86
C VAL A 111 26.68 -20.32 7.81
N ALA A 112 25.57 -19.73 7.33
CA ALA A 112 24.62 -19.03 8.19
C ALA A 112 24.00 -19.99 9.23
N LEU A 113 23.59 -21.19 8.83
CA LEU A 113 23.11 -22.25 9.74
C LEU A 113 24.15 -22.64 10.79
N SER A 114 25.41 -22.83 10.39
CA SER A 114 26.50 -23.16 11.31
C SER A 114 26.72 -22.05 12.36
N SER A 115 26.50 -20.78 11.98
CA SER A 115 26.47 -19.67 12.93
C SER A 115 25.30 -19.81 13.90
N VAL A 116 24.07 -20.12 13.45
CA VAL A 116 22.93 -20.34 14.36
C VAL A 116 23.19 -21.51 15.32
N GLU A 117 23.74 -22.63 14.83
CA GLU A 117 23.99 -23.85 15.63
C GLU A 117 25.17 -23.74 16.60
N PHE A 118 26.12 -22.83 16.37
CA PHE A 118 27.26 -22.63 17.26
C PHE A 118 27.11 -21.44 18.20
N SER A 119 26.18 -20.53 17.93
CA SER A 119 25.72 -19.53 18.90
C SER A 119 24.81 -20.19 19.92
N ALA A 120 25.00 -19.88 21.21
CA ALA A 120 24.23 -20.48 22.28
C ALA A 120 24.14 -19.56 23.49
N ASP A 121 22.92 -19.39 24.00
CA ASP A 121 22.63 -18.89 25.35
C ASP A 121 23.48 -19.68 26.37
N LYS A 122 24.40 -18.98 27.04
CA LYS A 122 25.36 -19.52 28.03
C LYS A 122 24.95 -19.21 29.46
N ASP A 123 24.22 -18.12 29.70
CA ASP A 123 23.86 -17.67 31.05
C ASP A 123 22.41 -18.01 31.48
N GLY A 124 21.55 -18.30 30.51
CA GLY A 124 20.19 -18.81 30.68
C GLY A 124 19.09 -17.76 30.67
N ASP A 125 19.34 -16.54 30.18
CA ASP A 125 18.32 -15.47 30.12
C ASP A 125 17.28 -15.64 28.98
N GLY A 126 17.57 -16.49 28.00
CA GLY A 126 16.71 -16.75 26.83
C GLY A 126 16.99 -15.90 25.60
N VAL A 127 18.07 -15.13 25.59
CA VAL A 127 18.58 -14.31 24.48
C VAL A 127 19.87 -14.93 23.92
N ILE A 128 20.30 -14.50 22.73
CA ILE A 128 21.67 -14.71 22.26
C ILE A 128 22.36 -13.36 22.20
N SER A 129 23.24 -13.10 23.16
CA SER A 129 24.02 -11.86 23.26
C SER A 129 25.24 -11.86 22.33
N ALA A 130 25.88 -10.70 22.14
CA ALA A 130 26.96 -10.55 21.16
C ALA A 130 28.17 -11.48 21.43
N ASP A 131 28.53 -11.73 22.69
CA ASP A 131 29.63 -12.64 23.05
C ASP A 131 29.24 -14.13 23.06
N GLU A 132 27.97 -14.43 22.79
CA GLU A 132 27.44 -15.77 22.56
C GLU A 132 27.38 -16.15 21.08
N THR A 133 27.66 -15.19 20.20
CA THR A 133 27.71 -15.40 18.75
C THR A 133 29.03 -16.01 18.27
N VAL A 134 29.05 -16.55 17.05
CA VAL A 134 30.26 -17.05 16.39
C VAL A 134 30.57 -16.21 15.15
N PRO A 135 31.52 -15.26 15.23
CA PRO A 135 31.76 -14.30 14.16
C PRO A 135 32.20 -14.96 12.85
N ILE A 136 31.78 -14.36 11.74
CA ILE A 136 32.03 -14.83 10.38
C ILE A 136 32.97 -13.83 9.68
N VAL A 137 34.06 -14.30 9.07
CA VAL A 137 34.98 -13.48 8.25
C VAL A 137 34.85 -13.90 6.79
N VAL A 138 34.50 -12.97 5.91
CA VAL A 138 34.26 -13.21 4.48
C VAL A 138 35.29 -12.42 3.65
N LEU A 139 36.26 -13.13 3.06
CA LEU A 139 37.21 -12.58 2.10
C LEU A 139 36.59 -12.62 0.69
N THR A 140 36.34 -11.44 0.10
CA THR A 140 35.59 -11.27 -1.15
C THR A 140 36.05 -10.05 -1.96
N GLU A 141 35.93 -10.13 -3.28
CA GLU A 141 36.19 -9.03 -4.22
C GLU A 141 34.92 -8.23 -4.58
N ASP A 142 33.74 -8.82 -4.40
CA ASP A 142 32.45 -8.35 -4.96
C ASP A 142 31.31 -8.18 -3.92
N GLY A 143 31.45 -8.74 -2.72
CA GLY A 143 30.45 -8.74 -1.65
C GLY A 143 29.38 -9.84 -1.76
N VAL A 144 29.28 -10.57 -2.88
CA VAL A 144 28.17 -11.51 -3.14
C VAL A 144 28.14 -12.66 -2.12
N ALA A 145 29.31 -13.12 -1.67
CA ALA A 145 29.41 -14.14 -0.64
C ALA A 145 28.89 -13.70 0.73
N ALA A 146 29.04 -12.41 1.09
CA ALA A 146 28.52 -11.86 2.33
C ALA A 146 26.99 -11.67 2.25
N ASP A 147 26.50 -11.14 1.13
CA ASP A 147 25.07 -11.00 0.83
C ASP A 147 24.31 -12.33 0.94
N LEU A 148 24.86 -13.41 0.38
CA LEU A 148 24.23 -14.73 0.42
C LEU A 148 24.29 -15.40 1.81
N ILE A 149 25.20 -14.98 2.69
CA ILE A 149 25.17 -15.39 4.11
C ILE A 149 24.10 -14.59 4.85
N THR A 150 24.13 -13.25 4.75
CA THR A 150 23.24 -12.39 5.55
C THR A 150 21.80 -12.33 5.03
N LYS A 151 21.55 -12.80 3.80
CA LYS A 151 20.22 -13.22 3.31
C LYS A 151 19.47 -14.09 4.32
N TYR A 152 20.15 -15.04 4.95
CA TYR A 152 19.55 -16.02 5.85
C TYR A 152 19.49 -15.58 7.31
N ARG A 153 19.85 -14.33 7.61
CA ARG A 153 19.79 -13.69 8.94
C ARG A 153 20.45 -14.54 10.05
N PRO A 154 21.77 -14.78 10.00
CA PRO A 154 22.49 -15.39 11.12
C PRO A 154 22.57 -14.41 12.32
N PRO A 155 22.64 -14.90 13.58
CA PRO A 155 22.81 -14.04 14.76
C PRO A 155 24.18 -13.36 14.86
N SER A 156 25.17 -13.82 14.09
CA SER A 156 26.58 -13.45 14.26
C SER A 156 27.05 -12.39 13.26
N ALA A 157 27.91 -11.48 13.73
CA ALA A 157 28.53 -10.45 12.91
C ALA A 157 29.36 -11.03 11.74
N VAL A 158 29.24 -10.41 10.56
CA VAL A 158 29.86 -10.85 9.31
C VAL A 158 30.87 -9.81 8.83
N PHE A 159 32.14 -9.99 9.20
CA PHE A 159 33.26 -9.13 8.80
C PHE A 159 33.59 -9.33 7.31
N VAL A 160 33.28 -8.34 6.48
CA VAL A 160 33.51 -8.37 5.03
C VAL A 160 34.88 -7.77 4.73
N ALA A 161 35.85 -8.65 4.49
CA ALA A 161 37.25 -8.32 4.27
C ALA A 161 37.55 -8.20 2.77
N THR A 162 37.98 -7.02 2.33
CA THR A 162 38.20 -6.73 0.91
C THR A 162 39.18 -5.57 0.70
N ASN A 163 39.82 -5.51 -0.47
CA ASN A 163 40.59 -4.36 -0.94
C ASN A 163 39.72 -3.33 -1.69
N SER A 164 38.45 -3.65 -1.98
CA SER A 164 37.54 -2.78 -2.74
C SER A 164 36.78 -1.83 -1.81
N GLN A 165 37.19 -0.56 -1.78
CA GLN A 165 36.50 0.50 -1.02
C GLN A 165 35.00 0.59 -1.37
N HIS A 166 34.61 0.24 -2.61
CA HIS A 166 33.20 0.22 -3.01
C HIS A 166 32.39 -0.87 -2.28
N VAL A 167 32.97 -2.06 -2.12
CA VAL A 167 32.36 -3.17 -1.36
C VAL A 167 32.35 -2.85 0.14
N VAL A 168 33.43 -2.25 0.68
CA VAL A 168 33.48 -1.72 2.06
C VAL A 168 32.37 -0.71 2.33
N ASN A 169 32.04 0.15 1.35
CA ASN A 169 30.94 1.12 1.50
C ASN A 169 29.56 0.43 1.48
N HIS A 170 29.40 -0.68 0.74
CA HIS A 170 28.11 -1.39 0.62
C HIS A 170 27.71 -2.22 1.84
N THR A 171 28.63 -2.62 2.73
CA THR A 171 28.27 -3.39 3.94
C THR A 171 27.29 -2.65 4.84
N ASN A 172 27.41 -1.31 4.89
CA ASN A 172 26.71 -0.42 5.83
C ASN A 172 25.19 -0.30 5.59
N VAL A 173 24.64 -0.99 4.59
CA VAL A 173 23.19 -1.09 4.31
C VAL A 173 22.68 -2.54 4.29
N ARG A 174 23.48 -3.49 4.78
CA ARG A 174 23.17 -4.93 4.79
C ARG A 174 23.15 -5.46 6.21
N PHE A 175 22.15 -6.30 6.51
CA PHE A 175 22.02 -6.96 7.81
C PHE A 175 23.34 -7.62 8.24
N GLY A 176 23.81 -7.33 9.46
CA GLY A 176 24.95 -8.01 10.10
C GLY A 176 26.34 -7.84 9.45
N GLN A 177 26.51 -7.07 8.37
CA GLN A 177 27.81 -6.93 7.69
C GLN A 177 28.68 -5.82 8.30
N ILE A 178 29.92 -6.13 8.68
CA ILE A 178 30.90 -5.18 9.23
C ILE A 178 32.04 -4.93 8.21
N PRO A 179 32.37 -3.67 7.86
CA PRO A 179 33.42 -3.35 6.90
C PRO A 179 34.83 -3.64 7.40
N VAL A 180 35.66 -4.30 6.58
CA VAL A 180 37.11 -4.47 6.81
C VAL A 180 37.89 -4.19 5.51
N LEU A 181 38.43 -2.97 5.38
CA LEU A 181 39.33 -2.61 4.27
C LEU A 181 40.72 -3.20 4.51
N LEU A 182 41.26 -3.90 3.52
CA LEU A 182 42.58 -4.55 3.55
C LEU A 182 43.64 -3.68 2.85
N GLY A 183 44.82 -3.55 3.47
CA GLY A 183 45.97 -2.85 2.89
C GLY A 183 46.72 -3.64 1.82
N GLU A 184 47.72 -3.02 1.21
CA GLU A 184 48.61 -3.70 0.25
C GLU A 184 49.31 -4.91 0.90
N GLY A 185 49.14 -6.09 0.30
CA GLY A 185 49.64 -7.37 0.82
C GLY A 185 48.70 -8.12 1.77
N GLU A 186 47.65 -7.47 2.30
CA GLU A 186 46.72 -8.09 3.28
C GLU A 186 45.57 -8.89 2.64
N GLY A 187 45.46 -8.89 1.31
CA GLY A 187 44.44 -9.61 0.50
C GLY A 187 44.53 -11.15 0.53
N ASN A 188 44.70 -11.74 1.71
CA ASN A 188 44.75 -13.17 1.95
C ASN A 188 44.05 -13.50 3.28
N ILE A 189 43.75 -14.77 3.53
CA ILE A 189 42.92 -15.19 4.68
C ILE A 189 43.54 -14.80 6.04
N ALA A 190 44.87 -14.85 6.18
CA ALA A 190 45.53 -14.46 7.44
C ALA A 190 45.49 -12.94 7.66
N GLY A 191 45.64 -12.13 6.60
CA GLY A 191 45.43 -10.68 6.65
C GLY A 191 43.99 -10.32 7.01
N ALA A 192 43.02 -10.94 6.33
CA ALA A 192 41.60 -10.77 6.59
C ALA A 192 41.19 -11.08 8.04
N VAL A 193 41.63 -12.22 8.59
CA VAL A 193 41.34 -12.62 9.98
C VAL A 193 42.03 -11.69 11.00
N LYS A 194 43.26 -11.25 10.74
CA LYS A 194 43.96 -10.26 11.58
C LYS A 194 43.21 -8.92 11.61
N ALA A 195 42.89 -8.37 10.44
CA ALA A 195 42.17 -7.10 10.32
C ALA A 195 40.76 -7.19 10.94
N ALA A 196 40.05 -8.30 10.75
CA ALA A 196 38.77 -8.56 11.40
C ALA A 196 38.88 -8.59 12.94
N SER A 197 39.91 -9.24 13.52
CA SER A 197 40.15 -9.23 14.97
C SER A 197 40.39 -7.82 15.52
N GLU A 198 41.14 -6.98 14.79
CA GLU A 198 41.41 -5.58 15.16
C GLU A 198 40.16 -4.67 15.05
N VAL A 199 39.18 -5.02 14.20
CA VAL A 199 37.88 -4.36 14.14
C VAL A 199 36.94 -4.91 15.22
N ALA A 200 36.83 -6.23 15.39
CA ALA A 200 35.99 -6.88 16.40
C ALA A 200 36.21 -6.32 17.81
N LYS A 201 37.47 -6.12 18.20
CA LYS A 201 37.85 -5.51 19.48
C LYS A 201 37.35 -4.08 19.69
N LYS A 202 37.12 -3.31 18.63
CA LYS A 202 36.52 -1.96 18.69
C LYS A 202 35.00 -2.00 18.88
N HIS A 203 34.36 -3.09 18.46
CA HIS A 203 32.93 -3.34 18.62
C HIS A 203 32.58 -4.23 19.83
N GLY A 204 33.57 -4.62 20.64
CA GLY A 204 33.37 -5.48 21.82
C GLY A 204 33.09 -6.95 21.50
N ILE A 205 33.23 -7.38 20.24
CA ILE A 205 32.93 -8.75 19.79
C ILE A 205 34.13 -9.65 20.15
N PRO A 206 33.92 -10.80 20.85
CA PRO A 206 35.01 -11.70 21.20
C PRO A 206 35.72 -12.27 19.97
N PHE A 207 37.03 -12.05 19.91
CA PHE A 207 37.90 -12.50 18.84
C PHE A 207 39.29 -12.80 19.42
N GLU A 208 39.29 -13.66 20.45
CA GLU A 208 40.46 -14.06 21.23
C GLU A 208 40.77 -15.56 21.06
N GLU A 209 41.94 -15.98 21.55
CA GLU A 209 42.45 -17.34 21.39
C GLU A 209 41.60 -18.34 22.20
N GLY A 210 40.73 -19.08 21.50
CA GLY A 210 39.77 -20.01 22.08
C GLY A 210 38.33 -19.77 21.63
N ASN A 211 37.99 -18.60 21.09
CA ASN A 211 36.71 -18.39 20.41
C ASN A 211 36.69 -19.16 19.07
N LYS A 212 35.51 -19.61 18.65
CA LYS A 212 35.29 -20.12 17.28
C LYS A 212 35.19 -18.94 16.31
N VAL A 213 35.69 -19.10 15.09
CA VAL A 213 35.48 -18.14 13.99
C VAL A 213 35.17 -18.90 12.70
N LEU A 214 34.08 -18.55 12.03
CA LEU A 214 33.78 -19.07 10.69
C LEU A 214 34.52 -18.21 9.66
N VAL A 215 35.23 -18.82 8.71
CA VAL A 215 36.04 -18.08 7.73
C VAL A 215 35.75 -18.59 6.33
N VAL A 216 35.35 -17.68 5.45
CA VAL A 216 34.89 -17.94 4.09
C VAL A 216 35.75 -17.14 3.12
N SER A 217 36.28 -17.79 2.08
CA SER A 217 36.92 -17.12 0.95
C SER A 217 36.33 -17.64 -0.36
N CYS A 218 35.87 -16.74 -1.21
CA CYS A 218 35.43 -17.06 -2.55
C CYS A 218 36.46 -16.56 -3.55
N LYS A 219 36.95 -17.44 -4.42
CA LYS A 219 37.67 -17.07 -5.65
C LYS A 219 36.71 -17.15 -6.82
N ASN A 220 36.98 -16.37 -7.87
CA ASN A 220 36.15 -16.31 -9.09
C ASN A 220 36.09 -17.64 -9.89
N ASP A 221 36.78 -18.69 -9.43
CA ASP A 221 36.77 -20.05 -9.95
C ASP A 221 35.51 -20.87 -9.53
N GLY A 222 34.59 -20.27 -8.76
CA GLY A 222 33.30 -20.88 -8.40
C GLY A 222 33.33 -21.83 -7.18
N PHE A 223 34.45 -21.91 -6.46
CA PHE A 223 34.60 -22.72 -5.25
C PHE A 223 34.74 -21.86 -3.99
N VAL A 224 34.00 -22.23 -2.94
CA VAL A 224 34.10 -21.62 -1.60
C VAL A 224 35.16 -22.35 -0.79
N HIS A 225 36.23 -21.66 -0.44
CA HIS A 225 37.22 -22.13 0.53
C HIS A 225 36.80 -21.70 1.94
N ILE A 226 36.18 -22.62 2.68
CA ILE A 226 35.95 -22.47 4.13
C ILE A 226 37.25 -22.88 4.83
N ALA A 227 37.86 -21.96 5.58
CA ALA A 227 39.21 -22.12 6.13
C ALA A 227 39.24 -21.76 7.63
N ALA A 228 38.61 -22.60 8.45
CA ALA A 228 38.51 -22.39 9.90
C ALA A 228 39.89 -22.20 10.56
N VAL A 229 40.05 -21.06 11.23
CA VAL A 229 41.15 -20.77 12.16
C VAL A 229 40.52 -20.66 13.54
N ALA A 230 41.05 -21.41 14.51
CA ALA A 230 40.38 -21.81 15.76
C ALA A 230 39.15 -22.73 15.55
N HIS A 231 39.39 -24.02 15.76
CA HIS A 231 38.44 -25.16 15.68
C HIS A 231 37.73 -25.41 14.33
N THR A 232 38.32 -26.31 13.56
CA THR A 232 37.73 -26.92 12.37
C THR A 232 36.42 -27.65 12.69
N VAL A 233 35.32 -27.20 12.07
CA VAL A 233 34.19 -28.09 11.77
C VAL A 233 34.28 -28.48 10.31
N THR A 234 34.73 -29.71 10.06
CA THR A 234 34.73 -30.31 8.74
C THR A 234 33.29 -30.65 8.38
N VAL A 235 32.62 -29.78 7.60
CA VAL A 235 31.33 -30.11 6.97
C VAL A 235 31.59 -31.12 5.85
N SER A 236 31.77 -32.38 6.23
CA SER A 236 31.77 -33.49 5.30
C SER A 236 30.37 -33.66 4.72
N GLY A 237 30.28 -33.89 3.41
CA GLY A 237 29.00 -34.08 2.71
C GLY A 237 28.32 -35.38 3.10
N GLY A 238 27.63 -35.38 4.25
CA GLY A 238 26.72 -36.45 4.65
C GLY A 238 25.56 -36.51 3.66
N ALA A 239 25.45 -37.61 2.92
CA ALA A 239 24.36 -37.80 1.98
C ALA A 239 23.02 -37.86 2.73
N TYR A 240 22.18 -36.84 2.54
CA TYR A 240 20.80 -36.86 3.03
C TYR A 240 20.03 -37.94 2.26
N THR A 241 19.95 -39.15 2.83
CA THR A 241 18.97 -40.15 2.43
C THR A 241 17.59 -39.67 2.87
N PRO A 242 16.67 -39.32 1.95
CA PRO A 242 15.32 -38.93 2.35
C PRO A 242 14.64 -40.14 2.99
N ALA A 243 13.84 -39.90 4.04
CA ALA A 243 12.82 -40.88 4.40
C ALA A 243 11.90 -41.07 3.17
N PRO A 244 11.48 -42.30 2.83
CA PRO A 244 10.69 -42.56 1.63
C PRO A 244 9.24 -42.08 1.80
N THR A 245 9.03 -40.77 1.70
CA THR A 245 7.72 -40.20 1.35
C THR A 245 7.44 -40.52 -0.11
N GLU A 246 6.34 -41.22 -0.38
CA GLU A 246 5.94 -41.58 -1.75
C GLU A 246 5.84 -40.32 -2.64
N PRO A 247 6.19 -40.41 -3.93
CA PRO A 247 6.19 -39.25 -4.82
C PRO A 247 4.76 -38.78 -5.10
N MET A 248 4.29 -37.77 -4.34
CA MET A 248 3.06 -37.07 -4.66
C MET A 248 3.21 -36.37 -6.04
N PRO A 249 2.24 -36.51 -6.96
CA PRO A 249 2.34 -35.90 -8.29
C PRO A 249 2.52 -34.38 -8.23
N THR A 250 3.41 -33.84 -9.06
CA THR A 250 3.76 -32.42 -9.13
C THR A 250 2.67 -31.52 -9.76
N THR A 251 1.43 -31.98 -9.78
CA THR A 251 0.23 -31.20 -10.10
C THR A 251 -0.57 -30.93 -8.82
N TYR A 252 0.07 -30.34 -7.80
CA TYR A 252 -0.65 -29.77 -6.66
C TYR A 252 -1.27 -28.43 -7.06
N VAL A 253 -2.38 -28.50 -7.80
CA VAL A 253 -3.35 -27.41 -7.88
C VAL A 253 -4.16 -27.50 -6.60
N ASP A 254 -3.97 -26.55 -5.69
CA ASP A 254 -4.81 -26.44 -4.48
C ASP A 254 -6.24 -26.04 -4.90
N PRO A 255 -7.26 -26.90 -4.75
CA PRO A 255 -8.61 -26.59 -5.21
C PRO A 255 -9.34 -25.57 -4.31
N GLY A 256 -8.80 -25.27 -3.11
CA GLY A 256 -9.40 -24.35 -2.14
C GLY A 256 -8.84 -22.93 -2.18
N VAL A 257 -7.58 -22.74 -2.61
CA VAL A 257 -6.87 -21.44 -2.47
C VAL A 257 -7.07 -20.49 -3.66
N LEU A 258 -7.48 -20.99 -4.83
CA LEU A 258 -7.61 -20.19 -6.08
C LEU A 258 -8.50 -18.93 -5.97
N ASN A 259 -9.42 -18.88 -5.00
CA ASN A 259 -10.33 -17.75 -4.77
C ASN A 259 -9.93 -16.88 -3.56
N THR A 260 -8.73 -17.05 -2.99
CA THR A 260 -8.32 -16.37 -1.74
C THR A 260 -7.00 -15.59 -1.86
N VAL A 261 -7.03 -14.30 -1.56
CA VAL A 261 -5.81 -13.47 -1.46
C VAL A 261 -5.18 -13.67 -0.09
N VAL A 262 -4.05 -14.40 -0.05
CA VAL A 262 -3.34 -14.71 1.20
C VAL A 262 -2.35 -13.59 1.56
N SER A 263 -2.54 -13.00 2.75
CA SER A 263 -1.64 -11.99 3.32
C SER A 263 -1.15 -12.45 4.70
N LYS A 264 0.17 -12.58 4.89
CA LYS A 264 0.79 -13.02 6.16
C LYS A 264 1.44 -11.84 6.90
N ARG A 265 1.50 -11.95 8.23
CA ARG A 265 1.66 -10.81 9.15
C ARG A 265 2.64 -11.14 10.29
N GLY A 266 3.86 -10.60 10.29
CA GLY A 266 4.75 -10.55 11.46
C GLY A 266 4.58 -9.20 12.15
N THR A 267 4.15 -9.11 13.40
CA THR A 267 3.97 -7.80 14.08
C THR A 267 4.39 -7.89 15.54
N ARG A 268 4.93 -6.80 16.06
CA ARG A 268 5.50 -6.57 17.39
C ARG A 268 4.65 -5.49 18.09
N ILE A 269 5.00 -5.09 19.32
CA ILE A 269 4.48 -3.88 20.00
C ILE A 269 5.60 -3.35 20.92
N SER A 270 5.83 -2.03 20.96
CA SER A 270 6.88 -1.42 21.80
C SER A 270 6.49 -0.03 22.36
N LEU A 271 7.39 0.97 22.49
CA LEU A 271 7.12 2.16 23.35
C LEU A 271 7.64 3.55 22.93
N GLU A 272 8.84 3.69 22.34
CA GLU A 272 9.32 4.91 21.65
C GLU A 272 8.66 5.04 20.28
N ASP A 273 7.36 4.77 20.27
CA ASP A 273 6.66 4.09 19.20
C ASP A 273 6.18 5.10 18.15
N ILE A 274 5.05 5.71 18.43
CA ILE A 274 5.02 7.16 18.51
C ILE A 274 4.80 7.44 20.14
N LEU A 275 4.67 8.44 21.11
CA LEU A 275 4.71 9.86 21.75
C LEU A 275 4.73 11.41 21.24
N THR A 276 5.71 12.02 20.52
CA THR A 276 5.86 13.38 19.85
C THR A 276 5.10 13.69 18.49
N PRO A 277 5.47 14.72 17.64
CA PRO A 277 5.10 14.97 16.18
C PRO A 277 6.28 15.29 15.14
N ALA A 278 6.26 14.87 13.83
CA ALA A 278 7.37 15.07 12.79
C ALA A 278 7.10 14.98 11.23
N GLU A 279 8.12 14.57 10.42
CA GLU A 279 8.55 15.15 9.12
C GLU A 279 9.10 14.15 8.03
N CYS A 280 8.50 12.98 7.77
CA CYS A 280 9.05 12.10 6.70
C CYS A 280 8.84 12.61 5.25
N PHE A 281 9.67 12.15 4.28
CA PHE A 281 9.33 12.28 2.85
C PHE A 281 8.20 11.32 2.46
N ARG A 282 6.97 11.81 2.59
CA ARG A 282 5.72 11.13 2.25
C ARG A 282 5.70 10.64 0.80
N LYS A 283 5.75 9.31 0.64
CA LYS A 283 5.78 8.63 -0.67
C LYS A 283 4.40 8.58 -1.34
N THR A 284 3.35 8.27 -0.56
CA THR A 284 1.94 8.25 -0.99
C THR A 284 1.48 9.63 -1.43
N LYS A 285 0.81 9.73 -2.58
CA LYS A 285 0.30 11.00 -3.12
C LYS A 285 -1.14 11.25 -2.67
N THR A 286 -1.41 12.47 -2.23
CA THR A 286 -2.76 12.91 -1.82
C THR A 286 -3.52 13.47 -3.02
N VAL A 287 -4.75 13.01 -3.21
CA VAL A 287 -5.68 13.51 -4.22
C VAL A 287 -6.67 14.46 -3.54
N CYS A 288 -6.51 15.77 -3.75
CA CYS A 288 -7.37 16.79 -3.14
C CYS A 288 -8.50 17.16 -4.11
N THR A 289 -9.76 17.10 -3.66
CA THR A 289 -10.89 17.51 -4.52
C THR A 289 -11.05 19.03 -4.48
N MET A 290 -11.00 19.68 -5.64
CA MET A 290 -11.20 21.13 -5.75
C MET A 290 -12.68 21.48 -5.50
N GLY A 291 -12.93 22.45 -4.61
CA GLY A 291 -14.29 22.90 -4.26
C GLY A 291 -14.30 24.31 -3.67
N PRO A 292 -15.48 24.90 -3.40
CA PRO A 292 -15.60 26.32 -3.05
C PRO A 292 -14.84 26.81 -1.79
N LYS A 293 -14.37 25.91 -0.91
CA LYS A 293 -13.49 26.22 0.23
C LYS A 293 -11.99 26.33 -0.15
N CYS A 294 -11.61 26.04 -1.40
CA CYS A 294 -10.24 26.04 -1.91
C CYS A 294 -10.20 26.37 -3.42
N TRP A 295 -10.97 27.38 -3.83
CA TRP A 295 -11.10 27.82 -5.23
C TRP A 295 -10.31 29.11 -5.52
N ASP A 296 -9.86 29.80 -4.49
CA ASP A 296 -8.89 30.89 -4.50
C ASP A 296 -7.44 30.36 -4.63
N GLU A 297 -6.52 31.25 -5.01
CA GLU A 297 -5.13 30.90 -5.31
C GLU A 297 -4.28 30.68 -4.03
N GLU A 298 -4.62 31.37 -2.94
CA GLU A 298 -3.92 31.33 -1.64
C GLU A 298 -4.11 29.95 -0.99
N THR A 299 -5.35 29.48 -0.85
CA THR A 299 -5.66 28.12 -0.36
C THR A 299 -5.13 27.03 -1.30
N MET A 300 -4.99 27.29 -2.61
CA MET A 300 -4.35 26.34 -3.53
C MET A 300 -2.85 26.19 -3.28
N ALA A 301 -2.14 27.27 -2.94
CA ALA A 301 -0.75 27.22 -2.52
C ALA A 301 -0.60 26.50 -1.16
N GLU A 302 -1.42 26.83 -0.17
CA GLU A 302 -1.44 26.09 1.12
C GLU A 302 -1.66 24.59 0.92
N LEU A 303 -2.56 24.18 0.02
CA LEU A 303 -2.78 22.77 -0.31
C LEU A 303 -1.59 22.14 -1.05
N ILE A 304 -0.86 22.90 -1.87
CA ILE A 304 0.37 22.42 -2.54
C ILE A 304 1.46 22.14 -1.49
N ASP A 305 1.71 23.07 -0.57
CA ASP A 305 2.73 22.95 0.48
C ASP A 305 2.38 21.86 1.51
N ALA A 306 1.11 21.77 1.90
CA ALA A 306 0.58 20.66 2.70
C ALA A 306 0.61 19.29 1.97
N GLY A 307 1.10 19.26 0.72
CA GLY A 307 1.39 18.04 0.00
C GLY A 307 0.23 17.49 -0.83
N MET A 308 -0.64 18.32 -1.41
CA MET A 308 -1.41 17.89 -2.57
C MET A 308 -0.45 17.27 -3.62
N GLY A 309 -0.83 16.14 -4.22
CA GLY A 309 -0.09 15.53 -5.32
C GLY A 309 -0.90 15.51 -6.63
N VAL A 310 -2.22 15.50 -6.49
CA VAL A 310 -3.17 15.51 -7.61
C VAL A 310 -4.36 16.41 -7.25
N ALA A 311 -4.71 17.37 -8.10
CA ALA A 311 -5.98 18.10 -8.00
C ALA A 311 -7.09 17.34 -8.73
N ARG A 312 -8.14 16.96 -8.00
CA ARG A 312 -9.33 16.27 -8.50
C ARG A 312 -10.44 17.27 -8.80
N PHE A 313 -10.83 17.35 -10.06
CA PHE A 313 -11.96 18.15 -10.54
C PHE A 313 -13.17 17.22 -10.70
N ASN A 314 -14.23 17.46 -9.92
CA ASN A 314 -15.42 16.60 -9.87
C ASN A 314 -16.51 17.11 -10.82
N PHE A 315 -16.74 16.40 -11.92
CA PHE A 315 -17.67 16.80 -12.99
C PHE A 315 -19.14 16.40 -12.74
N SER A 316 -19.49 15.88 -11.56
CA SER A 316 -20.87 15.86 -11.07
C SER A 316 -21.42 17.26 -10.72
N HIS A 317 -20.54 18.27 -10.61
CA HIS A 317 -20.89 19.64 -10.26
C HIS A 317 -20.20 20.67 -11.18
N GLY A 318 -20.85 21.85 -11.33
CA GLY A 318 -20.37 22.91 -12.21
C GLY A 318 -20.54 22.62 -13.70
N ASP A 319 -20.14 23.59 -14.51
CA ASP A 319 -20.01 23.51 -15.96
C ASP A 319 -18.54 23.71 -16.38
N HIS A 320 -18.27 23.69 -17.68
CA HIS A 320 -16.90 23.84 -18.20
C HIS A 320 -16.30 25.23 -17.94
N GLU A 321 -17.11 26.29 -17.84
CA GLU A 321 -16.63 27.65 -17.58
C GLU A 321 -16.16 27.78 -16.12
N ALA A 322 -16.98 27.31 -15.18
CA ALA A 322 -16.64 27.25 -13.77
C ALA A 322 -15.40 26.37 -13.51
N GLN A 323 -15.33 25.18 -14.11
CA GLN A 323 -14.19 24.27 -13.93
C GLN A 323 -12.90 24.81 -14.58
N GLN A 324 -12.98 25.48 -15.75
CA GLN A 324 -11.81 26.11 -16.38
C GLN A 324 -11.25 27.22 -15.48
N ALA A 325 -12.11 28.10 -14.94
CA ALA A 325 -11.66 29.20 -14.08
C ALA A 325 -10.94 28.73 -12.80
N VAL A 326 -11.28 27.53 -12.29
CA VAL A 326 -10.57 26.90 -11.16
C VAL A 326 -9.24 26.29 -11.61
N LEU A 327 -9.22 25.58 -12.75
CA LEU A 327 -8.00 24.99 -13.33
C LEU A 327 -6.95 26.05 -13.67
N ASP A 328 -7.35 27.19 -14.21
CA ASP A 328 -6.45 28.27 -14.61
C ASP A 328 -5.75 28.89 -13.39
N ARG A 329 -6.46 29.08 -12.28
CA ARG A 329 -5.87 29.55 -11.00
C ARG A 329 -4.96 28.49 -10.38
N TYR A 330 -5.36 27.22 -10.41
CA TYR A 330 -4.55 26.11 -9.93
C TYR A 330 -3.21 26.02 -10.68
N ARG A 331 -3.22 26.22 -12.00
CA ARG A 331 -2.00 26.21 -12.82
C ARG A 331 -1.06 27.39 -12.54
N GLU A 332 -1.59 28.56 -12.20
CA GLU A 332 -0.73 29.69 -11.79
C GLU A 332 -0.14 29.48 -10.38
N ALA A 333 -0.90 28.92 -9.43
CA ALA A 333 -0.39 28.51 -8.11
C ALA A 333 0.74 27.47 -8.25
N CYS A 334 0.52 26.37 -8.98
CA CYS A 334 1.57 25.38 -9.27
C CYS A 334 2.81 25.99 -9.94
N LYS A 335 2.64 26.99 -10.80
CA LYS A 335 3.76 27.68 -11.48
C LYS A 335 4.55 28.59 -10.54
N LYS A 336 3.93 29.13 -9.49
CA LYS A 336 4.59 29.92 -8.44
C LYS A 336 5.33 29.02 -7.46
N GLU A 337 4.64 28.06 -6.84
CA GLU A 337 5.26 27.19 -5.84
C GLU A 337 6.30 26.25 -6.47
N GLY A 338 6.07 25.79 -7.71
CA GLY A 338 7.06 25.04 -8.48
C GLY A 338 8.30 25.87 -8.86
N ALA A 339 8.22 27.20 -8.89
CA ALA A 339 9.39 28.06 -9.04
C ALA A 339 10.11 28.27 -7.70
N ALA A 340 9.36 28.51 -6.62
CA ALA A 340 9.91 28.67 -5.27
C ALA A 340 10.64 27.41 -4.78
N MET A 341 9.98 26.24 -4.82
CA MET A 341 10.58 24.95 -4.47
C MET A 341 11.80 24.61 -5.32
N LYS A 342 11.84 25.07 -6.58
CA LYS A 342 13.01 24.86 -7.45
C LYS A 342 14.23 25.64 -6.98
N GLU A 343 14.04 26.90 -6.58
CA GLU A 343 15.10 27.77 -6.08
C GLU A 343 15.57 27.33 -4.68
N GLU A 344 14.63 27.04 -3.77
CA GLU A 344 14.92 26.60 -2.40
C GLU A 344 15.65 25.26 -2.35
N LEU A 345 15.15 24.24 -3.07
CA LEU A 345 15.67 22.88 -3.02
C LEU A 345 16.76 22.61 -4.09
N GLY A 346 17.15 23.62 -4.88
CA GLY A 346 18.21 23.53 -5.89
C GLY A 346 17.93 22.52 -7.01
N LEU A 347 16.67 22.38 -7.44
CA LEU A 347 16.27 21.36 -8.41
C LEU A 347 16.60 21.75 -9.85
N ASP A 348 17.00 20.79 -10.69
CA ASP A 348 17.18 21.02 -12.14
C ASP A 348 15.84 21.24 -12.86
N TYR A 349 14.75 20.69 -12.32
CA TYR A 349 13.39 20.73 -12.87
C TYR A 349 12.43 21.55 -11.99
N THR A 350 11.33 22.01 -12.57
CA THR A 350 10.20 22.60 -11.84
C THR A 350 9.27 21.47 -11.40
N PRO A 351 8.91 21.34 -10.11
CA PRO A 351 7.88 20.41 -9.68
C PRO A 351 6.55 20.62 -10.42
N HIS A 352 5.86 19.52 -10.71
CA HIS A 352 4.55 19.52 -11.34
C HIS A 352 3.59 18.66 -10.52
N TRP A 353 2.32 19.09 -10.49
CA TRP A 353 1.23 18.42 -9.81
C TRP A 353 0.18 18.01 -10.85
N ALA A 354 -0.37 16.82 -10.68
CA ALA A 354 -1.23 16.24 -11.70
C ALA A 354 -2.68 16.72 -11.59
N CYS A 355 -3.37 16.79 -12.72
CA CYS A 355 -4.80 17.08 -12.79
C CYS A 355 -5.58 15.79 -13.08
N LEU A 356 -6.63 15.54 -12.29
CA LEU A 356 -7.51 14.38 -12.42
C LEU A 356 -8.94 14.84 -12.64
N LEU A 357 -9.54 14.45 -13.76
CA LEU A 357 -10.97 14.64 -14.02
C LEU A 357 -11.75 13.42 -13.49
N ASP A 358 -12.64 13.63 -12.52
CA ASP A 358 -13.56 12.58 -12.04
C ASP A 358 -14.89 12.72 -12.77
N THR A 359 -15.22 11.72 -13.59
CA THR A 359 -16.44 11.71 -14.41
C THR A 359 -17.69 11.68 -13.55
N LYS A 360 -18.80 12.24 -14.04
CA LYS A 360 -20.08 12.06 -13.37
C LYS A 360 -20.54 10.60 -13.45
N GLY A 361 -20.49 10.03 -14.65
CA GLY A 361 -20.89 8.65 -14.92
C GLY A 361 -22.37 8.35 -14.65
N PRO A 362 -22.75 7.06 -14.67
CA PRO A 362 -24.14 6.61 -14.68
C PRO A 362 -24.83 6.59 -13.29
N GLU A 363 -24.97 7.76 -12.66
CA GLU A 363 -25.70 7.91 -11.39
C GLU A 363 -27.22 7.64 -11.55
N ILE A 364 -27.80 6.84 -10.66
CA ILE A 364 -29.26 6.77 -10.47
C ILE A 364 -29.68 7.80 -9.42
N ARG A 365 -30.71 8.60 -9.71
CA ARG A 365 -31.16 9.73 -8.89
C ARG A 365 -32.69 9.70 -8.67
N THR A 366 -33.15 10.16 -7.50
CA THR A 366 -34.58 10.42 -7.27
C THR A 366 -35.07 11.59 -8.12
N ALA A 367 -36.31 11.49 -8.59
CA ALA A 367 -37.03 12.56 -9.26
C ALA A 367 -37.32 13.75 -8.33
N MET A 368 -37.93 14.80 -8.89
CA MET A 368 -38.45 15.92 -8.10
C MET A 368 -39.63 15.48 -7.22
N LEU A 369 -39.98 16.31 -6.25
CA LEU A 369 -41.09 16.08 -5.32
C LEU A 369 -42.11 17.23 -5.43
N ARG A 370 -43.38 16.93 -5.16
CA ARG A 370 -44.44 17.94 -5.16
C ARG A 370 -44.10 19.05 -4.16
N ASP A 371 -44.26 20.30 -4.60
CA ASP A 371 -43.93 21.52 -3.83
C ASP A 371 -42.47 21.59 -3.32
N GLY A 372 -41.56 20.77 -3.88
CA GLY A 372 -40.16 20.65 -3.46
C GLY A 372 -39.96 20.09 -2.04
N GLN A 373 -41.00 19.54 -1.40
CA GLN A 373 -40.96 19.18 0.02
C GLN A 373 -40.44 17.75 0.24
N PRO A 374 -39.50 17.52 1.18
CA PRO A 374 -39.08 16.17 1.56
C PRO A 374 -40.23 15.34 2.14
N ILE A 375 -40.43 14.14 1.62
CA ILE A 375 -41.46 13.19 2.09
C ILE A 375 -40.98 12.49 3.37
N GLU A 376 -41.83 12.42 4.39
CA GLU A 376 -41.64 11.53 5.55
C GLU A 376 -42.06 10.10 5.21
N LEU A 377 -41.12 9.16 5.32
CA LEU A 377 -41.30 7.73 5.09
C LEU A 377 -41.25 6.98 6.42
N GLU A 378 -42.26 6.16 6.68
CA GLU A 378 -42.44 5.39 7.90
C GLU A 378 -42.12 3.90 7.67
N LYS A 379 -41.60 3.24 8.71
CA LYS A 379 -41.23 1.83 8.64
C LYS A 379 -42.44 0.92 8.41
N ASN A 380 -42.28 -0.01 7.47
CA ASN A 380 -43.29 -0.91 6.92
C ASN A 380 -44.35 -0.24 6.02
N GLN A 381 -44.29 1.07 5.73
CA GLN A 381 -45.24 1.66 4.78
C GLN A 381 -45.05 1.09 3.36
N PRO A 382 -46.12 0.88 2.59
CA PRO A 382 -46.03 0.57 1.16
C PRO A 382 -45.61 1.81 0.37
N ILE A 383 -44.92 1.61 -0.75
CA ILE A 383 -44.49 2.70 -1.63
C ILE A 383 -44.42 2.22 -3.09
N THR A 384 -44.90 3.04 -4.02
CA THR A 384 -44.77 2.85 -5.46
C THR A 384 -43.51 3.57 -5.95
N ILE A 385 -42.68 2.90 -6.75
CA ILE A 385 -41.48 3.48 -7.37
C ILE A 385 -41.61 3.37 -8.89
N GLU A 386 -41.35 4.46 -9.59
CA GLU A 386 -41.49 4.60 -11.03
C GLU A 386 -40.14 4.79 -11.74
N ALA A 387 -39.91 4.04 -12.82
CA ALA A 387 -38.82 4.22 -13.76
C ALA A 387 -39.15 5.40 -14.68
N VAL A 388 -38.68 6.60 -14.32
CA VAL A 388 -38.98 7.84 -15.04
C VAL A 388 -38.02 8.08 -16.20
N GLY A 389 -36.76 7.63 -16.09
CA GLY A 389 -35.75 7.92 -17.11
C GLY A 389 -35.34 9.39 -17.09
N ASP A 390 -35.03 9.94 -18.26
CA ASP A 390 -34.54 11.32 -18.42
C ASP A 390 -35.52 12.40 -17.92
N ALA A 391 -36.83 12.10 -17.90
CA ALA A 391 -37.88 13.00 -17.41
C ALA A 391 -37.93 13.13 -15.86
N TYR A 392 -36.94 12.62 -15.12
CA TYR A 392 -36.92 12.67 -13.64
C TYR A 392 -36.91 14.10 -13.06
N THR A 393 -36.52 15.10 -13.85
CA THR A 393 -36.62 16.53 -13.49
C THR A 393 -38.01 17.13 -13.68
N GLU A 394 -38.93 16.43 -14.37
CA GLU A 394 -40.30 16.88 -14.63
C GLU A 394 -41.32 16.14 -13.74
N PHE A 395 -41.04 14.88 -13.40
CA PHE A 395 -41.87 14.06 -12.51
C PHE A 395 -41.87 14.58 -11.07
N GLN A 396 -43.05 14.65 -10.45
CA GLN A 396 -43.23 15.06 -9.05
C GLN A 396 -43.76 13.90 -8.19
N GLY A 397 -42.88 13.32 -7.36
CA GLY A 397 -43.27 12.35 -6.33
C GLY A 397 -44.06 12.98 -5.18
N TYR A 398 -44.85 12.19 -4.47
CA TYR A 398 -45.74 12.67 -3.40
C TYR A 398 -46.03 11.59 -2.34
N LYS A 399 -46.53 12.05 -1.18
CA LYS A 399 -47.22 11.24 -0.17
C LYS A 399 -48.59 11.87 0.12
N THR A 400 -49.62 11.05 0.19
CA THR A 400 -50.91 11.34 0.82
C THR A 400 -51.17 10.27 1.89
N ASP A 401 -52.35 10.31 2.53
CA ASP A 401 -52.75 9.28 3.50
C ASP A 401 -53.02 7.92 2.83
N GLU A 402 -53.24 7.90 1.50
CA GLU A 402 -53.57 6.71 0.72
C GLU A 402 -52.40 6.15 -0.12
N GLU A 403 -51.52 7.00 -0.67
CA GLU A 403 -50.42 6.59 -1.55
C GLU A 403 -49.11 7.34 -1.24
N THR A 404 -47.98 6.64 -1.28
CA THR A 404 -46.66 7.25 -1.49
C THR A 404 -46.09 6.79 -2.83
N ARG A 405 -45.68 7.73 -3.69
CA ARG A 405 -45.13 7.48 -5.03
C ARG A 405 -43.88 8.32 -5.26
N ILE A 406 -42.79 7.69 -5.70
CA ILE A 406 -41.53 8.37 -6.06
C ILE A 406 -41.01 7.90 -7.43
N GLY A 407 -40.21 8.74 -8.09
CA GLY A 407 -39.58 8.43 -9.37
C GLY A 407 -38.06 8.23 -9.27
N LEU A 408 -37.49 7.44 -10.17
CA LEU A 408 -36.06 7.25 -10.36
C LEU A 408 -35.64 7.52 -11.81
N SER A 409 -34.44 8.08 -12.00
CA SER A 409 -33.87 8.40 -13.32
C SER A 409 -33.47 7.18 -14.17
N TYR A 410 -33.52 5.96 -13.64
CA TYR A 410 -33.14 4.76 -14.36
C TYR A 410 -34.33 4.13 -15.09
N ALA A 411 -34.39 4.30 -16.41
CA ALA A 411 -35.49 3.80 -17.24
C ALA A 411 -35.64 2.27 -17.25
N LYS A 412 -34.55 1.51 -17.06
CA LYS A 412 -34.55 0.03 -17.07
C LYS A 412 -34.69 -0.61 -15.68
N LEU A 413 -35.18 0.15 -14.69
CA LEU A 413 -35.25 -0.28 -13.29
C LEU A 413 -36.02 -1.60 -13.12
N CYS A 414 -37.26 -1.67 -13.64
CA CYS A 414 -38.15 -2.81 -13.47
C CYS A 414 -37.63 -4.10 -14.15
N GLN A 415 -36.79 -3.97 -15.17
CA GLN A 415 -36.16 -5.07 -15.90
C GLN A 415 -34.85 -5.53 -15.22
N SER A 416 -34.25 -4.68 -14.37
CA SER A 416 -32.97 -4.96 -13.69
C SER A 416 -33.16 -5.54 -12.29
N VAL A 417 -34.15 -5.05 -11.53
CA VAL A 417 -34.39 -5.46 -10.13
C VAL A 417 -35.46 -6.55 -10.03
N LYS A 418 -35.41 -7.36 -8.97
CA LYS A 418 -36.35 -8.45 -8.71
C LYS A 418 -36.92 -8.38 -7.29
N PRO A 419 -38.11 -8.98 -7.03
CA PRO A 419 -38.64 -9.13 -5.67
C PRO A 419 -37.58 -9.65 -4.69
N GLY A 420 -37.41 -8.95 -3.58
CA GLY A 420 -36.38 -9.23 -2.58
C GLY A 420 -35.13 -8.34 -2.64
N ASN A 421 -34.82 -7.66 -3.76
CA ASN A 421 -33.76 -6.65 -3.76
C ASN A 421 -34.05 -5.53 -2.76
N LYS A 422 -32.98 -4.90 -2.26
CA LYS A 422 -33.03 -3.63 -1.54
C LYS A 422 -32.62 -2.53 -2.50
N LEU A 423 -33.38 -1.45 -2.50
CA LEU A 423 -33.05 -0.17 -3.14
C LEU A 423 -32.63 0.76 -2.00
N LEU A 424 -31.44 1.34 -2.09
CA LEU A 424 -30.89 2.23 -1.06
C LEU A 424 -30.94 3.66 -1.60
N PHE A 425 -31.29 4.64 -0.78
CA PHE A 425 -31.41 6.05 -1.20
C PHE A 425 -30.79 6.98 -0.16
N ALA A 426 -30.27 8.13 -0.63
CA ALA A 426 -29.67 9.16 0.21
C ALA A 426 -28.59 8.57 1.13
N ASP A 427 -27.58 7.96 0.52
CA ASP A 427 -26.42 7.39 1.21
C ASP A 427 -26.82 6.31 2.24
N GLY A 428 -27.87 5.55 1.92
CA GLY A 428 -28.42 4.47 2.75
C GLY A 428 -29.35 4.93 3.87
N SER A 429 -29.59 6.25 3.98
CA SER A 429 -30.54 6.81 4.94
C SER A 429 -31.97 6.26 4.79
N VAL A 430 -32.34 5.82 3.58
CA VAL A 430 -33.61 5.13 3.31
C VAL A 430 -33.31 3.80 2.63
N VAL A 431 -33.91 2.72 3.15
CA VAL A 431 -33.89 1.39 2.52
C VAL A 431 -35.31 0.99 2.15
N ILE A 432 -35.56 0.69 0.87
CA ILE A 432 -36.84 0.17 0.38
C ILE A 432 -36.59 -1.23 -0.18
N LYS A 433 -37.33 -2.23 0.32
CA LYS A 433 -37.28 -3.59 -0.22
C LYS A 433 -38.31 -3.75 -1.34
N VAL A 434 -37.88 -4.22 -2.52
CA VAL A 434 -38.78 -4.58 -3.63
C VAL A 434 -39.65 -5.77 -3.21
N ILE A 435 -40.97 -5.64 -3.38
CA ILE A 435 -41.96 -6.69 -3.10
C ILE A 435 -42.48 -7.29 -4.40
N GLU A 436 -42.75 -6.45 -5.42
CA GLU A 436 -43.44 -6.84 -6.64
C GLU A 436 -43.06 -5.89 -7.79
N ILE A 437 -42.92 -6.41 -9.01
CA ILE A 437 -42.83 -5.59 -10.22
C ILE A 437 -44.24 -5.58 -10.83
N LEU A 438 -44.79 -4.39 -11.07
CA LEU A 438 -46.19 -4.24 -11.52
C LEU A 438 -46.28 -4.20 -13.05
N ASP A 439 -45.37 -3.44 -13.68
CA ASP A 439 -45.20 -3.34 -15.12
C ASP A 439 -43.77 -2.85 -15.46
N ASP A 440 -43.49 -2.61 -16.74
CA ASP A 440 -42.19 -2.14 -17.25
C ASP A 440 -41.70 -0.81 -16.64
N ARG A 441 -42.57 -0.03 -15.99
CA ARG A 441 -42.23 1.25 -15.37
C ARG A 441 -42.53 1.34 -13.88
N HIS A 442 -43.41 0.52 -13.31
CA HIS A 442 -43.79 0.60 -11.90
C HIS A 442 -43.41 -0.65 -11.11
N LEU A 443 -42.85 -0.44 -9.91
CA LEU A 443 -42.65 -1.49 -8.92
C LEU A 443 -43.19 -1.07 -7.55
N LYS A 444 -43.50 -2.07 -6.73
CA LYS A 444 -44.01 -1.90 -5.36
C LYS A 444 -42.95 -2.30 -4.36
N GLY A 445 -42.67 -1.41 -3.42
CA GLY A 445 -41.73 -1.62 -2.33
C GLY A 445 -42.36 -1.49 -0.95
N VAL A 446 -41.58 -1.81 0.07
CA VAL A 446 -41.86 -1.53 1.48
C VAL A 446 -40.67 -0.81 2.11
N VAL A 447 -40.94 0.27 2.84
CA VAL A 447 -39.92 1.06 3.55
C VAL A 447 -39.44 0.29 4.78
N MET A 448 -38.12 0.19 4.99
CA MET A 448 -37.52 -0.61 6.06
C MET A 448 -37.20 0.17 7.34
N ASN A 449 -37.17 1.51 7.27
CA ASN A 449 -36.78 2.40 8.36
C ASN A 449 -37.40 3.80 8.23
N ASP A 450 -37.60 4.49 9.35
CA ASP A 450 -38.20 5.81 9.40
C ASP A 450 -37.19 6.91 9.00
N LYS A 451 -37.51 7.73 7.99
CA LYS A 451 -36.63 8.82 7.50
C LYS A 451 -37.37 9.80 6.57
N LYS A 452 -36.81 11.00 6.38
CA LYS A 452 -37.18 11.89 5.27
C LYS A 452 -36.41 11.55 4.00
N LEU A 453 -37.09 11.54 2.85
CA LEU A 453 -36.50 11.46 1.51
C LEU A 453 -36.68 12.79 0.77
N GLY A 454 -35.64 13.26 0.10
CA GLY A 454 -35.66 14.49 -0.71
C GLY A 454 -35.45 14.24 -2.20
N GLU A 455 -35.47 15.33 -2.96
CA GLU A 455 -35.21 15.35 -4.40
C GLU A 455 -33.75 15.00 -4.74
N ARG A 456 -33.53 14.45 -5.94
CA ARG A 456 -32.21 14.25 -6.58
C ARG A 456 -31.16 13.54 -5.71
N LYS A 457 -31.61 12.71 -4.76
CA LYS A 457 -30.76 11.83 -3.94
C LYS A 457 -30.27 10.66 -4.78
N ASN A 458 -29.06 10.17 -4.50
CA ASN A 458 -28.53 8.96 -5.10
C ASN A 458 -29.43 7.76 -4.78
N CYS A 459 -29.41 6.76 -5.67
CA CYS A 459 -29.97 5.45 -5.44
C CYS A 459 -29.00 4.35 -5.87
N ASN A 460 -28.81 3.36 -5.00
CA ASN A 460 -27.92 2.21 -5.18
C ASN A 460 -28.72 0.91 -5.24
N LEU A 461 -28.24 -0.05 -6.03
CA LEU A 461 -28.96 -1.28 -6.40
C LEU A 461 -28.19 -2.58 -6.05
N PRO A 462 -27.91 -2.86 -4.76
CA PRO A 462 -27.14 -4.03 -4.33
C PRO A 462 -27.50 -5.35 -5.02
N GLY A 463 -26.49 -5.96 -5.63
CA GLY A 463 -26.60 -7.23 -6.37
C GLY A 463 -27.34 -7.15 -7.70
N VAL A 464 -27.35 -5.97 -8.36
CA VAL A 464 -27.95 -5.74 -9.68
C VAL A 464 -26.91 -5.15 -10.63
N LYS A 465 -26.81 -5.71 -11.85
CA LYS A 465 -26.03 -5.11 -12.93
C LYS A 465 -26.78 -3.92 -13.51
N VAL A 466 -26.14 -2.76 -13.60
CA VAL A 466 -26.77 -1.51 -14.06
C VAL A 466 -26.49 -1.33 -15.55
N ASP A 467 -27.54 -1.40 -16.37
CA ASP A 467 -27.49 -1.31 -17.84
C ASP A 467 -27.64 0.15 -18.30
N ILE A 468 -26.66 0.96 -17.90
CA ILE A 468 -26.40 2.33 -18.35
C ILE A 468 -24.95 2.38 -18.86
N PRO A 469 -24.64 3.04 -19.99
CA PRO A 469 -23.25 3.20 -20.46
C PRO A 469 -22.35 3.89 -19.43
N VAL A 470 -21.11 3.41 -19.29
CA VAL A 470 -20.09 3.97 -18.36
C VAL A 470 -19.77 5.45 -18.62
N LEU A 471 -19.87 5.91 -19.86
CA LEU A 471 -19.82 7.32 -20.24
C LEU A 471 -21.19 7.76 -20.77
N THR A 472 -21.79 8.76 -20.12
CA THR A 472 -22.98 9.42 -20.66
C THR A 472 -22.60 10.43 -21.75
N ALA A 473 -23.59 10.98 -22.46
CA ALA A 473 -23.34 12.09 -23.40
C ALA A 473 -22.67 13.32 -22.75
N LYS A 474 -22.87 13.54 -21.43
CA LYS A 474 -22.13 14.56 -20.69
C LYS A 474 -20.68 14.16 -20.51
N ASP A 475 -20.40 12.94 -20.04
CA ASP A 475 -19.04 12.49 -19.77
C ASP A 475 -18.20 12.44 -21.05
N ILE A 476 -18.78 12.06 -22.20
CA ILE A 476 -18.09 12.14 -23.50
C ILE A 476 -17.69 13.60 -23.81
N ASN A 477 -18.59 14.56 -23.61
CA ASN A 477 -18.28 15.98 -23.79
C ASN A 477 -17.21 16.48 -22.78
N ASP A 478 -17.26 16.03 -21.53
CA ASP A 478 -16.25 16.35 -20.51
C ASP A 478 -14.87 15.78 -20.90
N VAL A 479 -14.82 14.56 -21.43
CA VAL A 479 -13.58 13.93 -21.90
C VAL A 479 -13.00 14.65 -23.12
N GLN A 480 -13.80 14.88 -24.15
CA GLN A 480 -13.33 15.44 -25.42
C GLN A 480 -13.02 16.94 -25.30
N ASN A 481 -13.96 17.74 -24.77
CA ASN A 481 -13.88 19.19 -24.78
C ASN A 481 -13.27 19.81 -23.52
N PHE A 482 -13.03 19.04 -22.46
CA PHE A 482 -12.31 19.50 -21.26
C PHE A 482 -11.06 18.68 -20.95
N CYS A 483 -11.16 17.36 -20.81
CA CYS A 483 -10.04 16.50 -20.38
C CYS A 483 -8.86 16.53 -21.38
N CYS A 484 -9.14 16.23 -22.65
CA CYS A 484 -8.11 16.22 -23.70
C CYS A 484 -7.65 17.65 -24.04
N LYS A 485 -8.60 18.59 -24.21
CA LYS A 485 -8.34 20.01 -24.49
C LYS A 485 -7.39 20.67 -23.48
N ASN A 486 -7.52 20.34 -22.19
CA ASN A 486 -6.69 20.92 -21.13
C ASN A 486 -5.44 20.12 -20.79
N GLU A 487 -5.15 19.01 -21.48
CA GLU A 487 -4.00 18.13 -21.18
C GLU A 487 -4.01 17.64 -19.73
N MET A 488 -5.09 16.97 -19.31
CA MET A 488 -5.18 16.34 -17.98
C MET A 488 -4.34 15.07 -17.90
N ASP A 489 -3.68 14.82 -16.77
CA ASP A 489 -2.88 13.60 -16.56
C ASP A 489 -3.75 12.34 -16.38
N PHE A 490 -4.89 12.48 -15.70
CA PHE A 490 -5.75 11.36 -15.30
C PHE A 490 -7.24 11.59 -15.58
N ILE A 491 -7.93 10.51 -15.91
CA ILE A 491 -9.39 10.39 -15.81
C ILE A 491 -9.75 9.33 -14.76
N ALA A 492 -10.61 9.68 -13.80
CA ALA A 492 -11.25 8.72 -12.90
C ALA A 492 -12.67 8.44 -13.39
N ALA A 493 -12.86 7.26 -13.97
CA ALA A 493 -14.12 6.84 -14.58
C ALA A 493 -15.02 6.14 -13.56
N SER A 494 -16.24 6.64 -13.41
CA SER A 494 -17.22 6.20 -12.41
C SER A 494 -18.00 4.95 -12.87
N PHE A 495 -18.32 4.08 -11.92
CA PHE A 495 -19.11 2.86 -12.10
C PHE A 495 -18.62 1.91 -13.22
N VAL A 496 -17.29 1.74 -13.36
CA VAL A 496 -16.69 0.79 -14.30
C VAL A 496 -17.07 -0.65 -13.92
N GLN A 497 -17.69 -1.39 -14.84
CA GLN A 497 -18.23 -2.74 -14.58
C GLN A 497 -17.44 -3.85 -15.29
N THR A 498 -16.68 -3.56 -16.35
CA THR A 498 -16.04 -4.54 -17.25
C THR A 498 -14.72 -4.00 -17.85
N GLY A 499 -13.91 -4.86 -18.47
CA GLY A 499 -12.77 -4.39 -19.27
C GLY A 499 -13.17 -3.69 -20.57
N GLU A 500 -14.36 -3.99 -21.11
CA GLU A 500 -14.92 -3.33 -22.31
C GLU A 500 -15.21 -1.84 -22.05
N ASP A 501 -15.69 -1.50 -20.85
CA ASP A 501 -15.86 -0.11 -20.39
C ASP A 501 -14.55 0.69 -20.47
N VAL A 502 -13.44 0.09 -20.02
CA VAL A 502 -12.11 0.72 -20.03
C VAL A 502 -11.61 0.93 -21.47
N GLN A 503 -11.85 -0.04 -22.35
CA GLN A 503 -11.51 0.08 -23.78
C GLN A 503 -12.33 1.18 -24.48
N LEU A 504 -13.61 1.35 -24.11
CA LEU A 504 -14.45 2.44 -24.60
C LEU A 504 -13.91 3.81 -24.16
N ILE A 505 -13.51 3.96 -22.90
CA ILE A 505 -12.90 5.20 -22.37
C ILE A 505 -11.58 5.52 -23.11
N ARG A 506 -10.70 4.51 -23.26
CA ARG A 506 -9.44 4.63 -24.02
C ARG A 506 -9.67 5.13 -25.43
N LYS A 507 -10.65 4.55 -26.14
CA LYS A 507 -11.04 4.96 -27.49
C LYS A 507 -11.49 6.43 -27.54
N VAL A 508 -12.38 6.87 -26.64
CA VAL A 508 -12.90 8.25 -26.63
C VAL A 508 -11.80 9.28 -26.35
N LEU A 509 -10.81 8.93 -25.51
CA LEU A 509 -9.60 9.73 -25.32
C LEU A 509 -8.74 9.78 -26.59
N ASP A 510 -8.46 8.63 -27.22
CA ASP A 510 -7.58 8.54 -28.39
C ASP A 510 -8.14 9.29 -29.61
N GLU A 511 -9.46 9.23 -29.82
CA GLU A 511 -10.18 9.99 -30.87
C GLU A 511 -10.14 11.52 -30.63
N ALA A 512 -9.83 11.96 -29.40
CA ALA A 512 -9.75 13.37 -29.00
C ALA A 512 -8.32 13.88 -28.71
N GLY A 513 -7.28 13.08 -28.97
CA GLY A 513 -5.88 13.48 -28.74
C GLY A 513 -5.37 13.26 -27.31
N GLY A 514 -6.13 12.55 -26.47
CA GLY A 514 -5.79 12.24 -25.08
C GLY A 514 -4.93 10.98 -24.90
N GLN A 515 -4.02 10.65 -25.83
CA GLN A 515 -3.27 9.37 -25.79
C GLN A 515 -2.46 9.17 -24.50
N ASN A 516 -2.00 10.25 -23.88
CA ASN A 516 -1.20 10.23 -22.64
C ASN A 516 -2.03 10.21 -21.35
N VAL A 517 -3.35 10.45 -21.43
CA VAL A 517 -4.24 10.49 -20.25
C VAL A 517 -4.40 9.09 -19.70
N GLN A 518 -4.06 8.87 -18.43
CA GLN A 518 -4.16 7.55 -17.77
C GLN A 518 -5.55 7.30 -17.20
N ILE A 519 -6.04 6.07 -17.33
CA ILE A 519 -7.38 5.67 -16.90
C ILE A 519 -7.36 5.07 -15.49
N ILE A 520 -8.12 5.67 -14.58
CA ILE A 520 -8.37 5.18 -13.23
C ILE A 520 -9.79 4.63 -13.18
N SER A 521 -9.94 3.32 -13.08
CA SER A 521 -11.26 2.69 -12.93
C SER A 521 -11.74 2.78 -11.49
N LYS A 522 -12.86 3.48 -11.25
CA LYS A 522 -13.50 3.56 -9.93
C LYS A 522 -14.37 2.32 -9.71
N ILE A 523 -14.02 1.51 -8.71
CA ILE A 523 -14.73 0.28 -8.37
C ILE A 523 -15.79 0.62 -7.31
N GLU A 524 -17.00 0.89 -7.80
CA GLU A 524 -18.11 1.45 -7.02
C GLU A 524 -19.29 0.46 -6.84
N ASN A 525 -19.25 -0.72 -7.47
CA ASN A 525 -20.33 -1.72 -7.37
C ASN A 525 -19.85 -3.19 -7.39
N GLU A 526 -20.79 -4.12 -7.15
CA GLU A 526 -20.49 -5.56 -7.07
C GLU A 526 -20.02 -6.14 -8.41
N GLU A 527 -20.51 -5.65 -9.55
CA GLU A 527 -20.15 -6.12 -10.88
C GLU A 527 -18.69 -5.77 -11.23
N GLY A 528 -18.27 -4.52 -10.98
CA GLY A 528 -16.87 -4.09 -11.12
C GLY A 528 -15.91 -4.84 -10.19
N MET A 529 -16.36 -5.21 -8.99
CA MET A 529 -15.60 -6.08 -8.07
C MET A 529 -15.49 -7.52 -8.61
N ARG A 530 -16.54 -8.06 -9.23
CA ARG A 530 -16.55 -9.41 -9.84
C ARG A 530 -15.66 -9.51 -11.07
N ASN A 531 -15.69 -8.50 -11.93
CA ASN A 531 -14.94 -8.46 -13.18
C ASN A 531 -13.55 -7.80 -13.04
N PHE A 532 -13.07 -7.58 -11.80
CA PHE A 532 -11.88 -6.77 -11.51
C PHE A 532 -10.60 -7.27 -12.20
N ASP A 533 -10.41 -8.59 -12.34
CA ASP A 533 -9.25 -9.17 -13.01
C ASP A 533 -9.27 -8.96 -14.54
N ASP A 534 -10.40 -8.57 -15.12
CA ASP A 534 -10.51 -8.14 -16.51
C ASP A 534 -10.26 -6.62 -16.64
N ILE A 535 -10.83 -5.82 -15.74
CA ILE A 535 -10.59 -4.37 -15.64
C ILE A 535 -9.09 -4.07 -15.47
N LEU A 536 -8.38 -4.82 -14.61
CA LEU A 536 -6.93 -4.68 -14.35
C LEU A 536 -6.03 -4.87 -15.58
N LYS A 537 -6.51 -5.55 -16.64
CA LYS A 537 -5.74 -5.72 -17.88
C LYS A 537 -5.56 -4.39 -18.59
N TYR A 538 -6.62 -3.57 -18.63
CA TYR A 538 -6.73 -2.40 -19.50
C TYR A 538 -6.62 -1.07 -18.75
N THR A 539 -6.91 -1.03 -17.44
CA THR A 539 -6.86 0.21 -16.63
C THR A 539 -5.43 0.50 -16.15
N ASP A 540 -5.05 1.78 -16.04
CA ASP A 540 -3.70 2.19 -15.59
C ASP A 540 -3.58 2.27 -14.07
N GLY A 541 -4.65 2.74 -13.43
CA GLY A 541 -4.85 2.66 -11.99
C GLY A 541 -6.28 2.27 -11.62
N VAL A 542 -6.51 2.10 -10.33
CA VAL A 542 -7.83 1.81 -9.76
C VAL A 542 -8.15 2.74 -8.60
N MET A 543 -9.42 3.05 -8.40
CA MET A 543 -9.89 3.76 -7.22
C MET A 543 -10.90 2.91 -6.46
N VAL A 544 -10.61 2.61 -5.20
CA VAL A 544 -11.57 1.99 -4.28
C VAL A 544 -12.41 3.12 -3.68
N ALA A 545 -13.55 3.39 -4.32
CA ALA A 545 -14.50 4.43 -3.89
C ALA A 545 -15.51 3.81 -2.91
N ARG A 546 -15.15 3.91 -1.62
CA ARG A 546 -15.73 3.09 -0.54
C ARG A 546 -17.12 3.52 -0.10
N GLY A 547 -17.54 4.76 -0.39
CA GLY A 547 -18.91 5.23 -0.21
C GLY A 547 -19.87 4.37 -1.02
N ASP A 548 -19.87 4.52 -2.35
CA ASP A 548 -20.72 3.76 -3.27
C ASP A 548 -20.46 2.24 -3.20
N LEU A 549 -19.19 1.80 -3.09
CA LEU A 549 -18.91 0.37 -2.92
C LEU A 549 -19.52 -0.19 -1.62
N GLY A 550 -19.49 0.57 -0.52
CA GLY A 550 -20.11 0.22 0.76
C GLY A 550 -21.64 0.38 0.81
N MET A 551 -22.22 0.98 -0.22
CA MET A 551 -23.65 0.89 -0.52
C MET A 551 -23.98 -0.41 -1.24
N GLU A 552 -23.20 -0.78 -2.25
CA GLU A 552 -23.48 -1.91 -3.15
C GLU A 552 -23.13 -3.29 -2.57
N ILE A 553 -22.11 -3.41 -1.72
CA ILE A 553 -21.74 -4.65 -0.99
C ILE A 553 -22.04 -4.51 0.51
N PRO A 554 -22.17 -5.60 1.28
CA PRO A 554 -22.36 -5.52 2.73
C PRO A 554 -21.21 -4.74 3.38
N SER A 555 -21.53 -3.69 4.15
CA SER A 555 -20.55 -2.69 4.58
C SER A 555 -19.42 -3.27 5.44
N GLU A 556 -19.67 -4.36 6.19
CA GLU A 556 -18.65 -5.08 6.94
C GLU A 556 -17.65 -5.87 6.06
N LYS A 557 -17.84 -5.87 4.73
CA LYS A 557 -16.93 -6.47 3.73
C LYS A 557 -16.09 -5.44 2.98
N VAL A 558 -16.37 -4.14 3.10
CA VAL A 558 -15.65 -3.08 2.37
C VAL A 558 -14.14 -3.11 2.63
N ALA A 559 -13.73 -3.34 3.88
CA ALA A 559 -12.31 -3.48 4.23
C ALA A 559 -11.64 -4.71 3.56
N LEU A 560 -12.39 -5.80 3.34
CA LEU A 560 -11.91 -6.98 2.61
C LEU A 560 -11.80 -6.70 1.12
N ALA A 561 -12.80 -6.03 0.53
CA ALA A 561 -12.77 -5.60 -0.86
C ALA A 561 -11.61 -4.62 -1.10
N GLN A 562 -11.45 -3.58 -0.29
CA GLN A 562 -10.31 -2.64 -0.32
C GLN A 562 -8.97 -3.37 -0.32
N LYS A 563 -8.76 -4.33 0.60
CA LYS A 563 -7.50 -5.09 0.64
C LYS A 563 -7.33 -6.04 -0.56
N MET A 564 -8.38 -6.67 -1.05
CA MET A 564 -8.32 -7.49 -2.28
C MET A 564 -7.96 -6.64 -3.50
N LEU A 565 -8.68 -5.54 -3.73
CA LEU A 565 -8.53 -4.66 -4.88
C LEU A 565 -7.14 -4.02 -4.93
N ILE A 566 -6.68 -3.43 -3.81
CA ILE A 566 -5.33 -2.84 -3.70
C ILE A 566 -4.24 -3.91 -3.87
N THR A 567 -4.38 -5.10 -3.27
CA THR A 567 -3.36 -6.16 -3.40
C THR A 567 -3.25 -6.65 -4.84
N LYS A 568 -4.39 -6.88 -5.52
CA LYS A 568 -4.42 -7.31 -6.92
C LYS A 568 -3.86 -6.24 -7.86
N ALA A 569 -4.21 -4.96 -7.66
CA ALA A 569 -3.64 -3.84 -8.42
C ALA A 569 -2.12 -3.76 -8.26
N ASN A 570 -1.62 -3.78 -7.02
CA ASN A 570 -0.18 -3.73 -6.73
C ASN A 570 0.57 -4.95 -7.31
N VAL A 571 -0.03 -6.14 -7.33
CA VAL A 571 0.53 -7.34 -7.98
C VAL A 571 0.54 -7.23 -9.51
N ALA A 572 -0.46 -6.56 -10.09
CA ALA A 572 -0.53 -6.25 -11.52
C ALA A 572 0.32 -5.03 -11.95
N GLY A 573 1.04 -4.38 -11.01
CA GLY A 573 1.80 -3.16 -11.28
C GLY A 573 0.95 -1.91 -11.55
N ARG A 574 -0.35 -1.95 -11.23
CA ARG A 574 -1.28 -0.83 -11.35
C ARG A 574 -1.35 -0.07 -10.03
N PHE A 575 -1.39 1.26 -10.07
CA PHE A 575 -1.53 2.05 -8.84
C PHE A 575 -2.96 1.99 -8.30
N ALA A 576 -3.12 2.16 -6.98
CA ALA A 576 -4.42 2.11 -6.34
C ALA A 576 -4.63 3.34 -5.44
N ILE A 577 -5.79 3.98 -5.59
CA ILE A 577 -6.27 5.08 -4.75
C ILE A 577 -7.31 4.52 -3.79
N CYS A 578 -7.11 4.69 -2.49
CA CYS A 578 -8.18 4.57 -1.51
C CYS A 578 -8.93 5.90 -1.45
N ALA A 579 -10.26 5.89 -1.51
CA ALA A 579 -11.06 7.11 -1.62
C ALA A 579 -12.29 7.11 -0.70
N THR A 580 -12.91 8.29 -0.58
CA THR A 580 -14.11 8.64 0.20
C THR A 580 -13.97 8.49 1.73
N GLN A 581 -14.49 9.47 2.48
CA GLN A 581 -14.68 9.45 3.94
C GLN A 581 -13.44 9.08 4.79
N MET A 582 -12.23 9.37 4.31
CA MET A 582 -10.98 9.10 5.04
C MET A 582 -10.69 10.09 6.18
N LEU A 583 -11.25 11.31 6.11
CA LEU A 583 -11.06 12.42 7.05
C LEU A 583 -12.35 13.29 7.12
N GLU A 584 -13.52 12.66 7.03
CA GLU A 584 -14.83 13.32 6.90
C GLU A 584 -15.12 14.32 8.03
N SER A 585 -14.74 14.00 9.27
CA SER A 585 -14.94 14.88 10.43
C SER A 585 -14.21 16.22 10.29
N MET A 586 -13.15 16.29 9.47
CA MET A 586 -12.38 17.51 9.25
C MET A 586 -13.11 18.55 8.38
N CYS A 587 -14.26 18.21 7.80
CA CYS A 587 -15.14 19.18 7.14
C CYS A 587 -15.64 20.28 8.11
N ASP A 588 -15.82 19.91 9.39
CA ASP A 588 -16.39 20.74 10.46
C ASP A 588 -15.49 20.86 11.71
N ASN A 589 -14.38 20.11 11.79
CA ASN A 589 -13.49 20.06 12.97
C ASN A 589 -12.01 20.24 12.57
N PRO A 590 -11.15 20.83 13.41
CA PRO A 590 -9.73 21.02 13.10
C PRO A 590 -8.87 19.76 13.21
N LEU A 591 -9.42 18.64 13.71
CA LEU A 591 -8.71 17.37 13.91
C LEU A 591 -9.59 16.18 13.48
N PRO A 592 -9.01 15.10 12.92
CA PRO A 592 -9.73 13.89 12.56
C PRO A 592 -10.04 13.01 13.77
N THR A 593 -11.01 12.11 13.65
CA THR A 593 -11.23 11.06 14.65
C THR A 593 -10.15 9.98 14.60
N ARG A 594 -10.06 9.18 15.67
CA ARG A 594 -9.17 8.00 15.72
C ARG A 594 -9.51 6.94 14.67
N ALA A 595 -10.77 6.87 14.23
CA ALA A 595 -11.17 5.92 13.19
C ALA A 595 -10.57 6.33 11.82
N GLU A 596 -10.64 7.62 11.51
CA GLU A 596 -10.12 8.21 10.28
C GLU A 596 -8.58 8.16 10.19
N MET A 597 -7.87 8.48 11.28
CA MET A 597 -6.40 8.32 11.33
C MET A 597 -5.98 6.87 11.09
N LEU A 598 -6.66 5.90 11.73
CA LEU A 598 -6.42 4.47 11.50
C LEU A 598 -6.80 4.03 10.08
N ASP A 599 -7.82 4.65 9.47
CA ASP A 599 -8.27 4.34 8.12
C ASP A 599 -7.29 4.83 7.05
N VAL A 600 -6.77 6.06 7.20
CA VAL A 600 -5.68 6.60 6.37
C VAL A 600 -4.44 5.71 6.47
N ALA A 601 -4.00 5.35 7.68
CA ALA A 601 -2.87 4.44 7.88
C ALA A 601 -3.13 3.06 7.24
N ASN A 602 -4.32 2.47 7.46
CA ASN A 602 -4.70 1.21 6.84
C ASN A 602 -4.98 1.30 5.33
N ALA A 603 -5.06 2.49 4.73
CA ALA A 603 -5.05 2.63 3.27
C ALA A 603 -3.64 2.45 2.67
N VAL A 604 -2.60 2.84 3.41
CA VAL A 604 -1.18 2.77 3.00
C VAL A 604 -0.52 1.43 3.35
N PHE A 605 -0.86 0.85 4.50
CA PHE A 605 -0.24 -0.37 5.04
C PHE A 605 -0.85 -1.71 4.60
#